data_AF-X1NSE1-F1
#
_entry.id   AF-X1NSE1-F1
#
_cell.length_a   1.000
_cell.length_b   1.000
_cell.length_c   1.000
_cell.angle_alpha   90.00
_cell.angle_beta   90.00
_cell.angle_gamma   90.00
#
_symmetry.space_group_name_H-M   'P 1'
#
loop_
_entity.id
_entity.type
_entity.pdbx_description
1 polymer ?
#
loop_
_entity_poly.entity_id
_entity_poly.type
_entity_poly.pdbx_seq_one_letter_code
_entity_poly.pdbx_strand_id
1 'polypeptide(L)'
;PEVDAGGIYAQVKFGVEEDDNRDSLEQKSIKFGESLLMTVLDLIENEDLNSYPQDEENVIYSHKITKEDLKINWDSSAVEIANKIRAFSSRPGAYCLWKGLRIKILKASVPGGTASNAYLDKLKFDENEKNGLVVEADKKTGILIKCNKNEMVKIEKLQPQGRKVISSADFINGYRLEAGENFD
;
A
#
# COMPACT_ATOMS: atom_id res chain seq x y z
N PRO A 1 -10.82 29.40 -11.52
CA PRO A 1 -11.50 28.08 -11.44
C PRO A 1 -10.77 27.20 -10.42
N GLU A 2 -11.48 26.81 -9.37
CA GLU A 2 -11.01 25.83 -8.40
C GLU A 2 -11.20 24.43 -8.98
N VAL A 3 -10.28 23.51 -8.67
CA VAL A 3 -10.30 22.13 -9.19
C VAL A 3 -11.22 21.32 -8.29
N ASP A 4 -12.12 20.54 -8.90
CA ASP A 4 -13.06 19.64 -8.21
C ASP A 4 -13.99 20.32 -7.18
N ALA A 5 -14.27 21.62 -7.32
CA ALA A 5 -15.09 22.43 -6.41
C ALA A 5 -16.55 22.67 -6.88
N GLY A 6 -17.02 21.91 -7.87
CA GLY A 6 -18.39 22.03 -8.39
C GLY A 6 -19.45 21.48 -7.42
N GLY A 7 -20.73 21.79 -7.66
CA GLY A 7 -21.84 21.18 -6.93
C GLY A 7 -21.90 19.66 -7.14
N ILE A 8 -22.30 18.92 -6.11
CA ILE A 8 -22.42 17.46 -6.18
C ILE A 8 -23.82 17.09 -6.65
N TYR A 9 -23.92 16.26 -7.70
CA TYR A 9 -25.21 15.83 -8.26
C TYR A 9 -25.65 14.45 -7.77
N ALA A 10 -24.70 13.56 -7.55
CA ALA A 10 -24.96 12.24 -6.99
C ALA A 10 -23.70 11.72 -6.30
N GLN A 11 -23.87 10.88 -5.28
CA GLN A 11 -22.76 10.29 -4.54
C GLN A 11 -23.13 8.87 -4.11
N VAL A 12 -22.13 8.00 -4.12
CA VAL A 12 -22.22 6.63 -3.60
C VAL A 12 -21.06 6.38 -2.64
N LYS A 13 -21.32 5.61 -1.58
CA LYS A 13 -20.30 5.18 -0.62
C LYS A 13 -20.13 3.67 -0.71
N PHE A 14 -18.89 3.21 -0.62
CA PHE A 14 -18.56 1.80 -0.58
C PHE A 14 -17.41 1.54 0.39
N GLY A 15 -17.34 0.32 0.93
CA GLY A 15 -16.31 -0.09 1.89
C GLY A 15 -14.96 -0.36 1.23
N VAL A 16 -13.89 -0.02 1.96
CA VAL A 16 -12.51 -0.40 1.67
C VAL A 16 -12.13 -1.52 2.65
N GLU A 17 -11.85 -2.70 2.11
CA GLU A 17 -11.53 -3.90 2.90
C GLU A 17 -10.03 -3.94 3.27
N GLU A 18 -9.67 -4.78 4.24
CA GLU A 18 -8.28 -4.91 4.72
C GLU A 18 -7.31 -5.37 3.62
N ASP A 19 -7.78 -6.18 2.67
CA ASP A 19 -6.99 -6.69 1.55
C ASP A 19 -7.12 -5.84 0.27
N ASP A 20 -7.93 -4.78 0.28
CA ASP A 20 -8.06 -3.92 -0.89
C ASP A 20 -6.73 -3.25 -1.23
N ASN A 21 -6.46 -3.13 -2.52
CA ASN A 21 -5.31 -2.43 -3.04
C ASN A 21 -5.76 -1.47 -4.14
N ARG A 22 -4.80 -0.78 -4.75
CA ARG A 22 -5.08 0.16 -5.85
C ARG A 22 -5.96 -0.45 -6.93
N ASP A 23 -5.63 -1.66 -7.37
CA ASP A 23 -6.27 -2.31 -8.50
C ASP A 23 -7.70 -2.75 -8.14
N SER A 24 -7.91 -3.31 -6.95
CA SER A 24 -9.26 -3.71 -6.50
C SER A 24 -10.16 -2.50 -6.24
N LEU A 25 -9.61 -1.41 -5.69
CA LEU A 25 -10.36 -0.16 -5.49
C LEU A 25 -10.71 0.52 -6.80
N GLU A 26 -9.85 0.46 -7.81
CA GLU A 26 -10.15 0.95 -9.16
C GLU A 26 -11.34 0.19 -9.74
N GLN A 27 -11.34 -1.15 -9.67
CA GLN A 27 -12.46 -1.96 -10.15
C GLN A 27 -13.77 -1.69 -9.39
N LYS A 28 -13.70 -1.53 -8.06
CA LYS A 28 -14.88 -1.12 -7.26
C LYS A 28 -15.39 0.25 -7.70
N SER A 29 -14.50 1.22 -7.85
CA SER A 29 -14.85 2.59 -8.25
C SER A 29 -15.51 2.63 -9.63
N ILE A 30 -15.00 1.86 -10.60
CA ILE A 30 -15.61 1.73 -11.93
C ILE A 30 -17.02 1.17 -11.79
N LYS A 31 -17.19 0.04 -11.10
CA LYS A 31 -18.49 -0.62 -10.96
C LYS A 31 -19.55 0.28 -10.31
N PHE A 32 -19.20 1.01 -9.24
CA PHE A 32 -20.14 1.92 -8.59
C PHE A 32 -20.36 3.20 -9.41
N GLY A 33 -19.31 3.69 -10.07
CA GLY A 33 -19.36 4.88 -10.93
C GLY A 33 -20.22 4.68 -12.17
N GLU A 34 -20.19 3.50 -12.80
CA GLU A 34 -21.04 3.16 -13.94
C GLU A 34 -22.52 3.30 -13.61
N SER A 35 -22.98 2.68 -12.51
CA SER A 35 -24.37 2.79 -12.07
C SER A 35 -24.75 4.22 -11.72
N LEU A 36 -23.86 4.94 -11.01
CA LEU A 36 -24.11 6.33 -10.60
C LEU A 36 -24.21 7.26 -11.81
N LEU A 37 -23.36 7.05 -12.82
CA LEU A 37 -23.37 7.83 -14.05
C LEU A 37 -24.69 7.66 -14.81
N MET A 38 -25.21 6.43 -14.91
CA MET A 38 -26.50 6.18 -15.55
C MET A 38 -27.64 6.92 -14.82
N THR A 39 -27.66 6.88 -13.48
CA THR A 39 -28.64 7.65 -12.70
C THR A 39 -28.56 9.15 -12.98
N VAL A 40 -27.36 9.71 -13.07
CA VAL A 40 -27.18 11.15 -13.36
C VAL A 40 -27.63 11.50 -14.78
N LEU A 41 -27.37 10.64 -15.76
CA LEU A 41 -27.84 10.85 -17.14
C LEU A 41 -29.37 10.83 -17.23
N ASP A 42 -30.03 9.93 -16.51
CA ASP A 42 -31.50 9.90 -16.44
C ASP A 42 -32.07 11.18 -15.80
N LEU A 43 -31.41 11.71 -14.75
CA LEU A 43 -31.81 12.99 -14.13
C LEU A 43 -31.65 14.18 -15.10
N ILE A 44 -30.61 14.15 -15.94
CA ILE A 44 -30.41 15.16 -17.00
C ILE A 44 -31.55 15.07 -18.02
N GLU A 45 -31.86 13.87 -18.51
CA GLU A 45 -32.90 13.68 -19.53
C GLU A 45 -34.29 14.11 -19.05
N ASN A 46 -34.58 13.92 -17.76
CA ASN A 46 -35.85 14.29 -17.15
C ASN A 46 -35.91 15.75 -16.63
N GLU A 47 -34.87 16.56 -16.86
CA GLU A 47 -34.76 17.94 -16.36
C GLU A 47 -34.87 18.06 -14.82
N ASP A 48 -34.47 17.03 -14.07
CA ASP A 48 -34.55 16.97 -12.59
C ASP A 48 -33.16 17.01 -11.91
N LEU A 49 -32.15 17.51 -12.64
CA LEU A 49 -30.79 17.55 -12.15
C LEU A 49 -30.59 18.70 -11.14
N ASN A 50 -30.53 18.36 -9.85
CA ASN A 50 -30.29 19.29 -8.76
C ASN A 50 -28.97 18.99 -8.04
N SER A 51 -28.09 19.99 -7.88
CA SER A 51 -26.86 19.85 -7.11
C SER A 51 -27.03 20.25 -5.64
N TYR A 52 -26.21 19.68 -4.76
CA TYR A 52 -26.03 20.15 -3.38
C TYR A 52 -24.57 20.63 -3.16
N PRO A 53 -24.35 21.58 -2.22
CA PRO A 53 -23.02 22.13 -1.96
C PRO A 53 -22.07 21.10 -1.34
N GLN A 54 -20.77 21.30 -1.53
CA GLN A 54 -19.74 20.54 -0.82
C GLN A 54 -19.62 21.00 0.63
N ASP A 55 -19.13 20.11 1.49
CA ASP A 55 -18.82 20.44 2.88
C ASP A 55 -17.42 21.07 2.97
N GLU A 56 -17.36 22.39 3.10
CA GLU A 56 -16.11 23.16 3.11
C GLU A 56 -15.19 22.82 4.29
N GLU A 57 -15.73 22.38 5.43
CA GLU A 57 -14.93 22.04 6.61
C GLU A 57 -14.10 20.77 6.40
N ASN A 58 -14.52 19.91 5.46
CA ASN A 58 -13.93 18.60 5.20
C ASN A 58 -13.13 18.54 3.88
N VAL A 59 -12.80 19.70 3.29
CA VAL A 59 -12.02 19.76 2.04
C VAL A 59 -10.58 19.32 2.30
N ILE A 60 -10.16 18.25 1.62
CA ILE A 60 -8.80 17.72 1.66
C ILE A 60 -8.29 17.57 0.23
N TYR A 61 -7.11 18.11 -0.05
CA TYR A 61 -6.48 18.00 -1.36
C TYR A 61 -5.59 16.75 -1.47
N SER A 62 -5.76 16.01 -2.56
CA SER A 62 -4.85 14.95 -2.97
C SER A 62 -3.77 15.52 -3.89
N HIS A 63 -2.49 15.33 -3.56
CA HIS A 63 -1.39 15.80 -4.40
C HIS A 63 -1.04 14.79 -5.51
N LYS A 64 -0.32 15.28 -6.52
CA LYS A 64 0.22 14.40 -7.57
C LYS A 64 1.27 13.47 -6.96
N ILE A 65 1.13 12.18 -7.21
CA ILE A 65 2.09 11.15 -6.79
C ILE A 65 3.46 11.43 -7.42
N THR A 66 4.46 11.63 -6.56
CA THR A 66 5.88 11.81 -6.92
C THR A 66 6.63 10.49 -6.85
N LYS A 67 7.92 10.46 -7.22
CA LYS A 67 8.74 9.25 -7.05
C LYS A 67 9.08 9.01 -5.58
N GLU A 68 9.25 10.10 -4.84
CA GLU A 68 9.58 10.15 -3.44
C GLU A 68 8.44 9.55 -2.60
N ASP A 69 7.19 9.84 -2.97
CA ASP A 69 6.00 9.22 -2.37
C ASP A 69 6.01 7.70 -2.47
N LEU A 70 6.72 7.11 -3.45
CA LEU A 70 6.76 5.66 -3.65
C LEU A 70 7.86 4.99 -2.84
N LYS A 71 8.85 5.73 -2.32
CA LYS A 71 9.91 5.14 -1.52
C LYS A 71 9.34 4.73 -0.16
N ILE A 72 9.53 3.47 0.22
CA ILE A 72 9.12 2.96 1.53
C ILE A 72 9.96 3.67 2.59
N ASN A 73 9.29 4.27 3.56
CA ASN A 73 9.92 4.81 4.75
C ASN A 73 9.82 3.75 5.85
N TRP A 74 10.94 3.12 6.20
CA TRP A 74 10.96 2.10 7.25
C TRP A 74 10.79 2.69 8.66
N ASP A 75 10.89 4.02 8.81
CA ASP A 75 10.57 4.72 10.06
C ASP A 75 9.06 4.91 10.28
N SER A 76 8.22 4.47 9.35
CA SER A 76 6.77 4.37 9.52
C SER A 76 6.37 3.10 10.25
N SER A 77 5.15 3.07 10.80
CA SER A 77 4.56 1.85 11.39
C SER A 77 4.36 0.75 10.34
N ALA A 78 4.26 -0.50 10.77
CA ALA A 78 4.04 -1.63 9.88
C ALA A 78 2.73 -1.50 9.08
N VAL A 79 1.68 -0.96 9.72
CA VAL A 79 0.38 -0.71 9.08
C VAL A 79 0.49 0.37 8.00
N GLU A 80 1.17 1.48 8.27
CA GLU A 80 1.39 2.53 7.26
C GLU A 80 2.18 2.01 6.06
N ILE A 81 3.22 1.20 6.31
CA ILE A 81 4.01 0.59 5.24
C ILE A 81 3.16 -0.39 4.42
N ALA A 82 2.38 -1.26 5.07
CA ALA A 82 1.48 -2.18 4.39
C ALA A 82 0.42 -1.43 3.56
N ASN A 83 -0.18 -0.38 4.11
CA ASN A 83 -1.15 0.48 3.41
C ASN A 83 -0.51 1.19 2.21
N LYS A 84 0.72 1.68 2.36
CA LYS A 84 1.48 2.30 1.26
C LYS A 84 1.73 1.31 0.13
N ILE A 85 2.09 0.07 0.46
CA ILE A 85 2.30 -1.01 -0.51
C ILE A 85 0.99 -1.34 -1.24
N ARG A 86 -0.15 -1.38 -0.54
CA ARG A 86 -1.47 -1.58 -1.15
C ARG A 86 -1.90 -0.40 -2.02
N ALA A 87 -1.74 0.83 -1.55
CA ALA A 87 -2.14 2.06 -2.24
C ALA A 87 -1.36 2.29 -3.55
N PHE A 88 -0.10 1.84 -3.61
CA PHE A 88 0.75 1.96 -4.79
C PHE A 88 1.01 0.61 -5.48
N SER A 89 0.21 -0.43 -5.21
CA SER A 89 0.41 -1.76 -5.79
C SER A 89 0.39 -1.73 -7.32
N SER A 90 1.04 -2.73 -7.95
CA SER A 90 1.15 -2.95 -9.41
C SER A 90 1.82 -1.81 -10.20
N ARG A 91 1.25 -0.60 -10.17
CA ARG A 91 1.74 0.62 -10.80
C ARG A 91 1.23 1.83 -9.99
N PRO A 92 2.12 2.77 -9.59
CA PRO A 92 3.53 2.85 -9.96
C PRO A 92 4.47 1.91 -9.18
N GLY A 93 4.04 1.37 -8.03
CA GLY A 93 4.80 0.44 -7.20
C GLY A 93 5.59 1.13 -6.08
N ALA A 94 5.20 0.87 -4.83
CA ALA A 94 6.03 1.21 -3.66
C ALA A 94 7.37 0.46 -3.75
N TYR A 95 8.48 1.09 -3.37
CA TYR A 95 9.80 0.51 -3.54
C TYR A 95 10.75 0.83 -2.40
N CYS A 96 11.76 -0.01 -2.25
CA CYS A 96 12.93 0.18 -1.40
C CYS A 96 14.20 -0.08 -2.22
N LEU A 97 15.35 0.18 -1.62
CA LEU A 97 16.66 -0.19 -2.17
C LEU A 97 17.26 -1.31 -1.33
N TRP A 98 17.89 -2.28 -1.98
CA TRP A 98 18.69 -3.31 -1.31
C TRP A 98 20.00 -3.48 -2.06
N LYS A 99 21.13 -3.20 -1.40
CA LYS A 99 22.46 -3.17 -2.04
C LYS A 99 22.48 -2.30 -3.32
N GLY A 100 21.76 -1.17 -3.28
CA GLY A 100 21.59 -0.26 -4.43
C GLY A 100 20.62 -0.74 -5.52
N LEU A 101 20.13 -1.98 -5.45
CA LEU A 101 19.11 -2.50 -6.36
C LEU A 101 17.72 -2.01 -5.94
N ARG A 102 16.99 -1.39 -6.87
CA ARG A 102 15.59 -1.00 -6.63
C ARG A 102 14.69 -2.24 -6.64
N ILE A 103 13.92 -2.41 -5.57
CA ILE A 103 12.96 -3.49 -5.42
C ILE A 103 11.58 -2.88 -5.18
N LYS A 104 10.63 -3.17 -6.07
CA LYS A 104 9.22 -2.85 -5.78
C LYS A 104 8.65 -3.92 -4.87
N ILE A 105 7.88 -3.50 -3.87
CA ILE A 105 7.13 -4.40 -3.01
C ILE A 105 5.68 -4.35 -3.45
N LEU A 106 5.12 -5.52 -3.81
CA LEU A 106 3.79 -5.63 -4.39
C LEU A 106 2.78 -6.19 -3.42
N LYS A 107 3.24 -6.99 -2.44
CA LYS A 107 2.40 -7.51 -1.37
C LYS A 107 3.21 -7.66 -0.09
N ALA A 108 2.67 -7.11 0.98
CA ALA A 108 3.18 -7.24 2.32
C ALA A 108 2.03 -7.31 3.33
N SER A 109 2.32 -7.85 4.50
CA SER A 109 1.36 -7.99 5.61
C SER A 109 2.02 -7.62 6.93
N VAL A 110 1.20 -7.28 7.92
CA VAL A 110 1.65 -7.09 9.31
C VAL A 110 1.51 -8.44 10.03
N PRO A 111 2.61 -9.16 10.30
CA PRO A 111 2.54 -10.46 10.93
C PRO A 111 2.00 -10.31 12.37
N GLY A 112 1.08 -11.20 12.78
CA GLY A 112 0.42 -11.11 14.10
C GLY A 112 -0.76 -10.13 14.18
N GLY A 113 -1.02 -9.33 13.13
CA GLY A 113 -2.04 -8.28 13.17
C GLY A 113 -1.68 -7.22 14.21
N THR A 114 -2.65 -6.77 15.02
CA THR A 114 -2.44 -5.84 16.15
C THR A 114 -2.17 -6.55 17.49
N ALA A 115 -2.07 -7.88 17.50
CA ALA A 115 -1.91 -8.68 18.71
C ALA A 115 -0.50 -9.30 18.80
N SER A 116 -0.03 -9.58 20.02
CA SER A 116 1.22 -10.30 20.26
C SER A 116 1.21 -11.67 19.56
N ASN A 117 2.32 -11.99 18.91
CA ASN A 117 2.53 -13.27 18.23
C ASN A 117 3.78 -13.92 18.83
N ALA A 118 3.59 -15.04 19.52
CA ALA A 118 4.66 -15.77 20.20
C ALA A 118 5.81 -16.23 19.29
N TYR A 119 5.60 -16.26 17.96
CA TYR A 119 6.68 -16.44 17.00
C TYR A 119 7.55 -15.18 16.87
N LEU A 120 6.92 -14.02 16.71
CA LEU A 120 7.62 -12.74 16.56
C LEU A 120 8.36 -12.37 17.84
N ASP A 121 7.78 -12.66 19.00
CA ASP A 121 8.40 -12.41 20.31
C ASP A 121 9.69 -13.24 20.53
N LYS A 122 9.89 -14.31 19.75
CA LYS A 122 11.11 -15.15 19.81
C LYS A 122 12.21 -14.65 18.87
N LEU A 123 11.89 -13.79 17.91
CA LEU A 123 12.88 -13.23 17.00
C LEU A 123 13.76 -12.27 17.80
N LYS A 124 15.05 -12.58 17.83
CA LYS A 124 16.04 -11.76 18.53
C LYS A 124 16.77 -10.89 17.53
N PHE A 125 16.63 -9.58 17.69
CA PHE A 125 17.42 -8.56 17.02
C PHE A 125 17.65 -7.44 18.04
N ASP A 126 18.70 -6.65 17.85
CA ASP A 126 18.94 -5.49 18.70
C ASP A 126 17.91 -4.40 18.35
N GLU A 127 17.18 -3.93 19.36
CA GLU A 127 16.19 -2.87 19.23
C GLU A 127 16.79 -1.54 18.75
N ASN A 128 18.11 -1.36 18.90
CA ASN A 128 18.83 -0.20 18.41
C ASN A 128 19.27 -0.32 16.93
N GLU A 129 19.06 -1.47 16.30
CA GLU A 129 19.35 -1.62 14.87
C GLU A 129 18.47 -0.71 14.01
N LYS A 130 18.97 -0.36 12.82
CA LYS A 130 18.26 0.54 11.92
C LYS A 130 16.94 -0.07 11.43
N ASN A 131 15.93 0.77 11.24
CA ASN A 131 14.73 0.38 10.49
C ASN A 131 15.09 0.06 9.04
N GLY A 132 14.46 -0.97 8.50
CA GLY A 132 14.84 -1.60 7.23
C GLY A 132 15.67 -2.87 7.39
N LEU A 133 16.08 -3.21 8.62
CA LEU A 133 16.81 -4.44 8.93
C LEU A 133 15.98 -5.67 8.56
N VAL A 134 16.57 -6.59 7.81
CA VAL A 134 16.03 -7.93 7.57
C VAL A 134 16.26 -8.76 8.82
N VAL A 135 15.22 -8.89 9.65
CA VAL A 135 15.23 -9.69 10.88
C VAL A 135 15.25 -11.17 10.54
N GLU A 136 14.55 -11.55 9.48
CA GLU A 136 14.47 -12.94 9.02
C GLU A 136 14.36 -13.01 7.50
N ALA A 137 15.05 -13.98 6.92
CA ALA A 137 14.95 -14.36 5.51
C ALA A 137 14.90 -15.89 5.41
N ASP A 138 13.71 -16.46 5.57
CA ASP A 138 13.49 -17.90 5.45
C ASP A 138 12.39 -18.22 4.43
N LYS A 139 12.55 -19.35 3.74
CA LYS A 139 11.66 -19.71 2.62
C LYS A 139 10.27 -20.10 3.08
N LYS A 140 10.11 -20.57 4.32
CA LYS A 140 8.83 -20.98 4.90
C LYS A 140 8.14 -19.80 5.56
N THR A 141 8.89 -18.99 6.30
CA THR A 141 8.31 -17.89 7.10
C THR A 141 8.25 -16.57 6.34
N GLY A 142 9.15 -16.36 5.37
CA GLY A 142 9.21 -15.22 4.47
C GLY A 142 10.36 -14.26 4.79
N ILE A 143 10.22 -13.02 4.34
CA ILE A 143 11.15 -11.93 4.66
C ILE A 143 10.46 -11.03 5.67
N LEU A 144 11.04 -10.89 6.86
CA LEU A 144 10.57 -9.99 7.91
C LEU A 144 11.52 -8.80 8.01
N ILE A 145 10.98 -7.60 7.87
CA ILE A 145 11.74 -6.35 7.95
C ILE A 145 11.29 -5.56 9.16
N LYS A 146 12.26 -5.13 9.98
CA LYS A 146 12.06 -4.23 11.11
C LYS A 146 11.64 -2.86 10.62
N CYS A 147 10.63 -2.29 11.25
CA CYS A 147 10.24 -0.90 11.08
C CYS A 147 10.03 -0.24 12.45
N ASN A 148 9.39 0.93 12.46
CA ASN A 148 9.26 1.76 13.64
C ASN A 148 8.76 0.99 14.87
N LYS A 149 9.23 1.39 16.06
CA LYS A 149 8.86 0.77 17.36
C LYS A 149 9.08 -0.74 17.43
N ASN A 150 10.07 -1.27 16.71
CA ASN A 150 10.38 -2.70 16.62
C ASN A 150 9.23 -3.53 16.02
N GLU A 151 8.29 -2.90 15.31
CA GLU A 151 7.27 -3.59 14.52
C GLU A 151 7.92 -4.27 13.30
N MET A 152 7.18 -5.20 12.69
CA MET A 152 7.66 -5.94 11.52
C MET A 152 6.69 -5.85 10.35
N VAL A 153 7.26 -5.83 9.15
CA VAL A 153 6.52 -5.99 7.90
C VAL A 153 6.99 -7.28 7.24
N LYS A 154 6.03 -8.14 6.88
CA LYS A 154 6.31 -9.37 6.13
C LYS A 154 6.16 -9.10 4.64
N ILE A 155 7.23 -9.31 3.87
CA ILE A 155 7.19 -9.21 2.40
C ILE A 155 6.82 -10.58 1.80
N GLU A 156 5.84 -10.57 0.90
CA GLU A 156 5.33 -11.78 0.26
C GLU A 156 5.62 -11.81 -1.25
N LYS A 157 5.46 -10.67 -1.92
CA LYS A 157 5.71 -10.52 -3.36
C LYS A 157 6.47 -9.24 -3.65
N LEU A 158 7.50 -9.37 -4.47
CA LEU A 158 8.39 -8.27 -4.83
C LEU A 158 8.86 -8.38 -6.28
N GLN A 159 9.37 -7.27 -6.81
CA GLN A 159 9.87 -7.18 -8.17
C GLN A 159 11.21 -6.44 -8.16
N PRO A 160 12.34 -7.16 -8.33
CA PRO A 160 13.62 -6.52 -8.58
C PRO A 160 13.59 -5.75 -9.90
N GLN A 161 14.33 -4.64 -9.98
CA GLN A 161 14.39 -3.82 -11.18
C GLN A 161 14.74 -4.64 -12.44
N GLY A 162 13.95 -4.47 -13.50
CA GLY A 162 14.15 -5.18 -14.78
C GLY A 162 13.77 -6.66 -14.77
N ARG A 163 13.15 -7.16 -13.69
CA ARG A 163 12.74 -8.57 -13.56
C ARG A 163 11.22 -8.73 -13.46
N LYS A 164 10.77 -9.97 -13.59
CA LYS A 164 9.38 -10.36 -13.31
C LYS A 164 9.11 -10.27 -11.80
N VAL A 165 7.84 -10.16 -11.46
CA VAL A 165 7.36 -10.32 -10.08
C VAL A 165 7.69 -11.74 -9.61
N ILE A 166 8.23 -11.87 -8.41
CA ILE A 166 8.62 -13.14 -7.79
C ILE A 166 8.16 -13.19 -6.34
N SER A 167 8.12 -14.39 -5.76
CA SER A 167 7.84 -14.58 -4.34
C SER A 167 9.05 -14.18 -3.48
N SER A 168 8.83 -13.94 -2.19
CA SER A 168 9.91 -13.76 -1.23
C SER A 168 10.86 -14.97 -1.17
N ALA A 169 10.33 -16.20 -1.26
CA ALA A 169 11.14 -17.42 -1.30
C ALA A 169 12.04 -17.51 -2.55
N ASP A 170 11.53 -17.13 -3.72
CA ASP A 170 12.33 -17.07 -4.96
C ASP A 170 13.40 -15.99 -4.88
N PHE A 171 13.08 -14.85 -4.26
CA PHE A 171 14.05 -13.79 -4.04
C PHE A 171 15.19 -14.27 -3.13
N ILE A 172 14.87 -14.93 -2.01
CA ILE A 172 15.87 -15.53 -1.10
C ILE A 172 16.75 -16.53 -1.87
N ASN A 173 16.18 -17.41 -2.69
CA ASN A 173 16.94 -18.39 -3.47
C ASN A 173 17.87 -17.74 -4.52
N GLY A 174 17.34 -16.81 -5.29
CA GLY A 174 18.03 -16.24 -6.45
C GLY A 174 19.04 -15.15 -6.08
N TYR A 175 18.72 -14.35 -5.05
CA TYR A 175 19.53 -13.20 -4.63
C TYR A 175 20.30 -13.46 -3.34
N ARG A 176 20.06 -14.59 -2.66
CA ARG A 176 20.72 -14.97 -1.40
C ARG A 176 20.59 -13.88 -0.34
N LEU A 177 19.37 -13.41 -0.13
CA LEU A 177 19.07 -12.50 0.96
C LEU A 177 19.25 -13.23 2.29
N GLU A 178 19.97 -12.62 3.22
CA GLU A 178 20.23 -13.15 4.55
C GLU A 178 19.73 -12.19 5.64
N ALA A 179 19.46 -12.73 6.83
CA ALA A 179 19.16 -11.91 8.00
C ALA A 179 20.40 -11.07 8.38
N GLY A 180 20.17 -9.86 8.89
CA GLY A 180 21.23 -8.88 9.18
C GLY A 180 21.52 -7.90 8.03
N GLU A 181 20.98 -8.15 6.84
CA GLU A 181 21.05 -7.19 5.73
C GLU A 181 20.04 -6.05 5.88
N ASN A 182 20.20 -4.95 5.13
CA ASN A 182 19.34 -3.77 5.24
C ASN A 182 18.65 -3.39 3.93
N PHE A 183 17.39 -2.98 4.03
CA PHE A 183 16.62 -2.32 2.98
C PHE A 183 16.55 -0.82 3.30
N ASP A 184 16.87 0.03 2.32
CA ASP A 184 16.89 1.49 2.44
C ASP A 184 15.71 2.21 1.75
#